data_AF-A0A7C3J842-F1
#
_entry.id   AF-A0A7C3J842-F1
#
_cell.length_a   1.000
_cell.length_b   1.000
_cell.length_c   1.000
_cell.angle_alpha   90.00
_cell.angle_beta   90.00
_cell.angle_gamma   90.00
#
_symmetry.space_group_name_H-M   'P 1'
#
loop_
_entity.id
_entity.type
_entity.pdbx_description
1 polymer ?
#
loop_
_entity_poly.entity_id
_entity_poly.type
_entity_poly.pdbx_seq_one_letter_code
_entity_poly.pdbx_strand_id
1 'polypeptide(L)'
;MIRSGHFWYDLRETLASAKLLIGLALVSFVFILFFSFQCIYPLALVFIALAVVRVAIGRRCPRCDTPLKELGAEPKKDDAFVMVITWACPRDGYTEKEETRSKIGLFGSR
;
A
#
# COMPACT_ATOMS: atom_id res chain seq x y z
N MET A 1 11.65 -14.75 -6.45
CA MET A 1 11.06 -15.91 -7.16
C MET A 1 9.57 -15.77 -7.03
N ILE A 2 8.86 -15.59 -8.15
CA ILE A 2 7.39 -15.47 -8.14
C ILE A 2 6.82 -16.86 -7.79
N ARG A 3 6.04 -16.96 -6.72
CA ARG A 3 5.45 -18.24 -6.31
C ARG A 3 4.20 -18.49 -7.15
N SER A 4 4.10 -19.67 -7.78
CA SER A 4 2.92 -20.03 -8.60
C SER A 4 1.64 -19.91 -7.77
N GLY A 5 0.71 -19.06 -8.22
CA GLY A 5 -0.56 -18.79 -7.53
C GLY A 5 -0.55 -17.67 -6.49
N HIS A 6 0.54 -16.91 -6.37
CA HIS A 6 0.66 -15.75 -5.45
C HIS A 6 0.93 -14.44 -6.21
N PHE A 7 0.50 -14.36 -7.48
CA PHE A 7 0.85 -13.26 -8.37
C PHE A 7 0.40 -11.90 -7.82
N TRP A 8 -0.79 -11.81 -7.20
CA TRP A 8 -1.29 -10.54 -6.70
C TRP A 8 -0.60 -10.10 -5.42
N TYR A 9 -0.27 -11.04 -4.54
CA TYR A 9 0.57 -10.81 -3.37
C TYR A 9 1.98 -10.36 -3.76
N ASP A 10 2.66 -11.08 -4.67
CA ASP A 10 4.01 -10.73 -5.14
C ASP A 10 4.01 -9.39 -5.88
N LEU A 11 2.97 -9.09 -6.65
CA LEU A 11 2.80 -7.79 -7.32
C LEU A 11 2.58 -6.66 -6.30
N ARG A 12 1.76 -6.90 -5.27
CA ARG A 12 1.57 -5.93 -4.18
C ARG A 12 2.86 -5.68 -3.43
N GLU A 13 3.64 -6.71 -3.14
CA GLU A 13 4.88 -6.61 -2.37
C GLU A 13 5.98 -5.90 -3.17
N THR A 14 6.12 -6.24 -4.46
CA THR A 14 7.03 -5.52 -5.37
C THR A 14 6.62 -4.06 -5.54
N LEU A 15 5.33 -3.78 -5.74
CA LEU A 15 4.82 -2.42 -5.76
C LEU A 15 5.04 -1.72 -4.42
N ALA A 16 4.83 -2.36 -3.27
CA ALA A 16 5.03 -1.75 -1.96
C ALA A 16 6.51 -1.53 -1.61
N SER A 17 7.45 -2.09 -2.39
CA SER A 17 8.87 -1.96 -2.09
C SER A 17 9.35 -0.51 -2.27
N ALA A 18 9.87 0.06 -1.18
CA ALA A 18 10.44 1.40 -1.17
C ALA A 18 11.58 1.55 -2.20
N LYS A 19 12.34 0.47 -2.44
CA LYS A 19 13.43 0.44 -3.43
C LYS A 19 12.94 0.72 -4.84
N LEU A 20 11.78 0.19 -5.23
CA LEU A 20 11.21 0.38 -6.57
C LEU A 20 10.69 1.81 -6.73
N LEU A 21 10.07 2.37 -5.68
CA LEU A 21 9.66 3.78 -5.66
C LEU A 21 10.85 4.74 -5.73
N ILE A 22 11.90 4.50 -4.95
CA ILE A 22 13.12 5.32 -4.94
C ILE A 22 13.82 5.25 -6.30
N GLY A 23 13.95 4.04 -6.85
CA GLY A 23 14.53 3.83 -8.19
C GLY A 23 13.74 4.57 -9.27
N LEU A 24 12.41 4.44 -9.26
CA LEU A 24 11.55 5.14 -10.22
C LEU A 24 11.64 6.66 -10.07
N ALA A 25 11.69 7.18 -8.84
CA ALA A 25 11.85 8.60 -8.58
C ALA A 25 13.20 9.13 -9.09
N LEU A 26 14.27 8.37 -8.90
CA LEU A 26 15.60 8.74 -9.34
C LEU A 26 15.71 8.74 -10.88
N VAL A 27 15.17 7.73 -11.55
CA VAL A 27 15.09 7.71 -13.02
C VAL A 27 14.24 8.88 -13.52
N SER A 28 13.09 9.13 -12.90
CA SER A 28 12.20 10.25 -13.25
C SER A 28 12.91 11.59 -13.13
N PHE A 29 13.67 11.78 -12.04
CA PHE A 29 14.45 12.99 -11.80
C PHE A 29 15.52 13.21 -12.87
N VAL A 30 16.24 12.15 -13.28
CA VAL A 30 17.22 12.23 -14.37
C VAL A 30 16.55 12.62 -15.69
N PHE A 31 15.40 12.04 -16.03
CA PHE A 31 14.69 12.39 -17.27
C PHE A 31 14.18 13.85 -17.27
N ILE A 32 13.68 14.34 -16.14
CA ILE A 32 13.20 15.72 -16.02
C ILE A 32 14.35 16.72 -16.17
N LEU A 33 15.50 16.44 -15.54
CA LEU A 33 16.63 17.37 -15.56
C LEU A 33 17.47 17.32 -16.83
N PHE A 34 17.65 16.14 -17.42
CA PHE A 34 18.63 15.93 -18.50
C PHE A 34 18.00 15.72 -19.88
N PHE A 35 16.71 15.37 -19.97
CA PHE A 35 16.04 15.16 -21.26
C PHE A 35 15.02 16.24 -21.59
N SER A 36 13.97 16.39 -20.78
CA SER A 36 12.94 17.41 -21.03
C SER A 36 12.03 17.60 -19.83
N PHE A 37 11.73 18.87 -19.51
CA PHE A 37 10.75 19.19 -18.47
C PHE A 37 9.34 18.67 -18.80
N GLN A 38 9.01 18.50 -20.09
CA GLN A 38 7.71 17.96 -20.51
C GLN A 38 7.51 16.49 -20.10
N CYS A 39 8.58 15.76 -19.74
CA CYS A 39 8.47 14.42 -19.19
C CYS A 39 7.78 14.38 -17.81
N ILE A 40 7.61 15.52 -17.13
CA ILE A 40 6.94 15.59 -15.84
C ILE A 40 5.49 15.07 -15.90
N TYR A 41 4.78 15.32 -17.00
CA TYR A 41 3.38 14.91 -17.16
C TYR A 41 3.21 13.39 -17.29
N PRO A 42 3.87 12.69 -18.24
CA PRO A 42 3.78 11.24 -18.32
C PRO A 42 4.34 10.55 -17.08
N LEU A 43 5.39 11.08 -16.45
CA LEU A 43 5.93 10.53 -15.20
C LEU A 43 4.94 10.66 -14.04
N ALA A 44 4.30 11.83 -13.89
CA ALA A 44 3.26 12.03 -12.88
C ALA A 44 2.08 11.04 -13.07
N LEU A 45 1.65 10.81 -14.33
CA LEU A 45 0.63 9.80 -14.63
C LEU A 45 1.06 8.39 -14.21
N VAL A 46 2.33 8.02 -14.41
CA VAL A 46 2.86 6.72 -13.95
C VAL A 46 2.80 6.61 -12.42
N PHE A 47 3.18 7.66 -11.69
CA PHE A 47 3.07 7.64 -10.22
C PHE A 47 1.63 7.54 -9.74
N ILE A 48 0.69 8.24 -10.39
CA ILE A 48 -0.75 8.15 -10.07
C ILE A 48 -1.25 6.75 -10.36
N ALA A 49 -0.94 6.18 -11.54
CA ALA A 49 -1.34 4.83 -11.90
C ALA A 49 -0.81 3.79 -10.89
N LEU A 50 0.45 3.92 -10.45
CA LEU A 50 1.02 3.05 -9.42
C LEU A 50 0.32 3.20 -8.07
N ALA A 51 -0.06 4.41 -7.69
CA ALA A 51 -0.83 4.64 -6.46
C ALA A 51 -2.22 4.00 -6.55
N VAL A 52 -2.93 4.19 -7.66
CA VAL A 52 -4.25 3.58 -7.91
C VAL A 52 -4.17 2.06 -7.89
N VAL A 53 -3.19 1.47 -8.58
CA VAL A 53 -3.01 0.01 -8.60
C VAL A 53 -2.71 -0.54 -7.20
N ARG A 54 -1.89 0.16 -6.39
CA ARG A 54 -1.64 -0.26 -5.00
C ARG A 54 -2.92 -0.27 -4.16
N VAL A 55 -3.79 0.74 -4.33
CA VAL A 55 -5.07 0.80 -3.62
C VAL A 55 -6.03 -0.29 -4.14
N ALA A 56 -6.10 -0.49 -5.45
CA ALA A 56 -7.00 -1.44 -6.09
C ALA A 56 -6.68 -2.91 -5.78
N ILE A 57 -5.39 -3.28 -5.65
CA ILE A 57 -4.99 -4.65 -5.29
C ILE A 57 -5.39 -5.01 -3.85
N GLY A 58 -5.51 -4.01 -2.97
CA GLY A 58 -5.93 -4.17 -1.58
C GLY A 58 -4.95 -5.01 -0.74
N ARG A 59 -5.37 -5.44 0.45
CA ARG A 59 -4.59 -6.37 1.28
C ARG A 59 -4.79 -7.81 0.79
N ARG A 60 -3.70 -8.55 0.61
CA ARG A 60 -3.68 -9.92 0.08
C ARG A 60 -2.95 -10.84 1.04
N CYS A 61 -3.45 -12.05 1.20
CA CYS A 61 -2.87 -12.99 2.15
C CYS A 61 -1.61 -13.65 1.56
N PRO A 62 -0.53 -13.79 2.37
CA PRO A 62 0.74 -14.37 1.93
C PRO A 62 0.68 -15.87 1.58
N ARG A 63 -0.43 -16.55 1.87
CA ARG A 63 -0.57 -18.01 1.68
C ARG A 63 -1.63 -18.38 0.65
N CYS A 64 -2.77 -17.67 0.66
CA CYS A 64 -3.96 -18.00 -0.11
C CYS A 64 -4.17 -17.06 -1.32
N ASP A 65 -3.43 -15.94 -1.41
CA ASP A 65 -3.58 -14.82 -2.38
C ASP A 65 -4.99 -14.20 -2.43
N THR A 66 -5.90 -14.62 -1.55
CA THR A 66 -7.25 -14.04 -1.45
C THR A 66 -7.19 -12.68 -0.76
N PRO A 67 -8.10 -11.76 -1.08
CA PRO A 67 -8.19 -10.49 -0.38
C PRO A 67 -8.48 -10.73 1.10
N LEU A 68 -7.75 -10.06 1.99
CA LEU A 68 -8.11 -10.07 3.41
C LEU A 68 -9.38 -9.24 3.60
N LYS A 69 -10.25 -9.71 4.50
CA LYS A 69 -11.41 -8.96 4.96
C LYS A 69 -11.11 -8.35 6.32
N GLU A 70 -11.60 -7.14 6.53
CA GLU A 70 -11.56 -6.50 7.83
C GLU A 70 -12.48 -7.26 8.80
N LEU A 71 -11.95 -7.72 9.93
CA LEU A 71 -12.73 -8.32 11.01
C LEU A 71 -13.22 -7.26 12.00
N GLY A 72 -12.42 -6.21 12.20
CA GLY A 72 -12.76 -5.08 13.06
C GLY A 72 -11.56 -4.18 13.34
N ALA A 73 -11.86 -2.97 13.78
CA ALA A 73 -10.87 -1.99 14.23
C ALA A 73 -11.05 -1.77 15.73
N GLU A 74 -10.00 -2.03 16.51
CA GLU A 74 -10.01 -1.83 17.95
C GLU A 74 -9.00 -0.72 18.34
N PRO A 75 -9.37 0.22 19.23
CA PRO A 75 -8.42 1.18 19.78
C PRO A 75 -7.39 0.45 20.66
N LYS A 76 -6.11 0.81 20.52
CA LYS A 76 -5.02 0.24 21.32
C LYS A 76 -5.20 0.64 22.79
N LYS A 77 -5.16 -0.34 23.70
CA LYS A 77 -5.40 -0.12 25.15
C LYS A 77 -4.46 0.91 25.77
N ASP A 78 -3.25 1.04 25.23
CA ASP A 78 -2.22 1.93 25.76
C ASP A 78 -2.25 3.32 25.10
N ASP A 79 -2.90 3.47 23.94
CA ASP A 79 -2.88 4.72 23.17
C ASP A 79 -4.16 4.84 22.32
N ALA A 80 -5.11 5.67 22.79
CA ALA A 80 -6.42 5.84 22.15
C ALA A 80 -6.33 6.43 20.72
N PHE A 81 -5.17 6.96 20.34
CA PHE A 81 -4.91 7.51 19.01
C PHE A 81 -4.41 6.48 18.00
N VAL A 82 -4.13 5.25 18.45
CA VAL A 82 -3.71 4.14 17.60
C VAL A 82 -4.87 3.16 17.45
N MET A 83 -5.36 3.00 16.21
CA MET A 83 -6.32 1.96 15.87
C MET A 83 -5.61 0.75 15.31
N VAL A 84 -5.89 -0.41 15.89
CA VAL A 84 -5.43 -1.70 15.41
C VAL A 84 -6.53 -2.29 14.55
N ILE A 85 -6.34 -2.26 13.24
CA ILE A 85 -7.24 -2.89 12.29
C ILE A 85 -6.81 -4.35 12.14
N THR A 86 -7.74 -5.27 12.38
CA THR A 86 -7.53 -6.71 12.22
C THR A 86 -8.07 -7.16 10.88
N TRP A 87 -7.19 -7.75 10.07
CA TRP A 87 -7.49 -8.29 8.76
C TRP A 87 -7.40 -9.81 8.80
N ALA A 88 -8.32 -10.54 8.16
CA ALA A 88 -8.26 -12.00 8.08
C ALA A 88 -8.45 -12.55 6.66
N CYS A 89 -7.71 -13.61 6.30
CA CYS A 89 -8.02 -14.41 5.10
C CYS A 89 -9.20 -15.35 5.42
N PRO A 90 -10.26 -15.33 4.61
CA PRO A 90 -11.45 -16.17 4.82
C PRO A 90 -11.21 -17.65 4.54
N ARG A 91 -10.08 -18.03 3.91
CA ARG A 91 -9.77 -19.43 3.56
C ARG A 91 -8.91 -20.14 4.60
N ASP A 92 -7.92 -19.48 5.16
CA ASP A 92 -6.90 -20.12 6.01
C ASP A 92 -6.84 -19.53 7.44
N GLY A 93 -7.67 -18.51 7.72
CA GLY A 93 -7.71 -17.85 9.02
C GLY A 93 -6.45 -17.04 9.35
N TYR A 94 -5.57 -16.79 8.37
CA TYR A 94 -4.41 -15.94 8.57
C TYR A 94 -4.86 -14.54 8.98
N THR A 95 -4.34 -14.03 10.10
CA THR A 95 -4.65 -12.69 10.60
C THR A 95 -3.44 -11.77 10.48
N GLU A 96 -3.68 -10.55 10.04
CA GLU A 96 -2.72 -9.46 10.00
C GLU A 96 -3.25 -8.29 10.82
N LYS A 97 -2.41 -7.73 11.70
CA LYS A 97 -2.75 -6.55 12.49
C LYS A 97 -2.02 -5.36 11.90
N GLU A 98 -2.78 -4.32 11.59
CA GLU A 98 -2.24 -3.05 11.14
C GLU A 98 -2.45 -2.00 12.22
N GLU A 99 -1.37 -1.40 12.70
CA GLU A 99 -1.45 -0.22 13.54
C GLU A 99 -1.56 1.00 12.65
N THR A 100 -2.78 1.51 12.49
CA THR A 100 -2.99 2.83 11.89
C THR A 100 -3.08 3.86 13.00
N ARG A 101 -2.17 4.82 13.01
CA ARG A 101 -2.42 6.05 13.77
C ARG A 101 -3.61 6.74 13.14
N SER A 102 -4.68 6.91 13.92
CA SER A 102 -5.80 7.73 13.48
C SER A 102 -5.26 9.13 13.21
N LYS A 103 -5.37 9.59 11.96
CA LYS A 103 -5.15 11.01 11.63
C LYS A 103 -6.27 11.91 12.15
N ILE A 104 -7.27 11.34 12.84
CA ILE A 104 -8.31 12.08 13.55
C ILE A 104 -7.74 12.52 14.91
N GLY A 105 -6.69 13.35 14.82
CA GLY A 105 -6.36 14.39 15.78
C GLY A 105 -6.84 15.76 15.28
N LEU A 106 -7.99 15.78 14.60
CA LEU A 106 -8.76 16.96 14.19
C LEU A 106 -10.21 16.58 14.47
N PHE A 107 -10.90 17.08 15.50
CA PHE A 107 -11.34 18.48 15.56
C PHE A 107 -11.40 19.13 14.18
N GLY A 108 -12.24 18.55 13.31
CA GLY A 108 -13.03 19.32 12.37
C GLY A 108 -14.42 19.52 12.99
N SER A 109 -14.85 20.79 13.10
CA SER A 109 -16.13 21.31 13.60
C SER A 109 -16.28 21.53 15.12
N ARG A 110 -15.73 22.65 15.61
CA ARG A 110 -16.53 23.86 15.79
C ARG A 110 -15.77 25.05 15.22
#